data_AF-Q3T9R1-F1
#
_entry.id   AF-Q3T9R1-F1
#
_cell.length_a   1.000
_cell.length_b   1.000
_cell.length_c   1.000
_cell.angle_alpha   90.00
_cell.angle_beta   90.00
_cell.angle_gamma   90.00
#
_symmetry.space_group_name_H-M   'P 1'
#
loop_
_entity.id
_entity.type
_entity.pdbx_description
1 polymer ?
#
loop_
_entity_poly.entity_id
_entity_poly.type
_entity_poly.pdbx_seq_one_letter_code
_entity_poly.pdbx_strand_id
1 'polypeptide(L)'
;MAFMEKPPAGKVLLDDTVPLTAAVEASQSLQSHTEYIIRVQRGISAENSWQIVRRYSDFDLLNNSLQITGLSLPLPPKKLIGNMDREFIAERQRGLQNYLNVIMANHVLSNCELLKKFLDPNNYSANYTEIALQQVSMFFRSEPKWEVVEPLKDIGWRIRKKYFLMKIKNQPKERLVLSWADLGPDKYLSDKDFQCLIKLLPSCVHPYIYRVTFATASESSALLIRAFNEKGTLKDLIYKAKPKDPFLKKYCNP
;
A
#
# COMPACT_ATOMS: atom_id res chain seq x y z
N MET A 1 -30.29 -10.99 -22.08
CA MET A 1 -29.05 -11.53 -21.49
C MET A 1 -27.98 -10.46 -21.65
N ALA A 2 -27.51 -9.86 -20.56
CA ALA A 2 -26.43 -8.88 -20.62
C ALA A 2 -25.13 -9.62 -20.91
N PHE A 3 -24.52 -9.33 -22.06
CA PHE A 3 -23.17 -9.78 -22.36
C PHE A 3 -22.23 -9.07 -21.38
N MET A 4 -21.73 -9.80 -20.38
CA MET A 4 -20.58 -9.32 -19.61
C MET A 4 -19.39 -9.31 -20.57
N GLU A 5 -19.00 -8.11 -21.02
CA GLU A 5 -17.76 -7.92 -21.76
C GLU A 5 -16.61 -8.46 -20.91
N LYS A 6 -15.81 -9.36 -21.49
CA LYS A 6 -14.59 -9.84 -20.84
C LYS A 6 -13.67 -8.64 -20.61
N PRO A 7 -13.15 -8.43 -19.39
CA PRO A 7 -12.20 -7.36 -19.16
C PRO A 7 -10.96 -7.57 -20.06
N PRO A 8 -10.38 -6.48 -20.60
CA PRO A 8 -9.22 -6.57 -21.48
C PRO A 8 -8.06 -7.30 -20.79
N ALA A 9 -7.39 -8.16 -21.56
CA ALA A 9 -6.24 -8.92 -21.10
C ALA A 9 -5.17 -7.96 -20.55
N GLY A 10 -4.79 -8.14 -19.28
CA GLY A 10 -3.74 -7.37 -18.62
C GLY A 10 -4.18 -6.53 -17.41
N LYS A 11 -5.48 -6.31 -17.19
CA LYS A 11 -5.95 -5.75 -15.90
C LYS A 11 -6.14 -6.89 -14.91
N VAL A 12 -5.08 -7.21 -14.14
CA VAL A 12 -5.29 -7.91 -12.86
C VAL A 12 -6.10 -6.93 -12.00
N LEU A 13 -7.40 -7.19 -11.88
CA LEU A 13 -8.33 -6.50 -10.98
C LEU A 13 -8.01 -6.97 -9.54
N LEU A 14 -6.80 -6.63 -9.08
CA LEU A 14 -6.29 -7.04 -7.78
C LEU A 14 -6.99 -6.23 -6.70
N ASP A 15 -7.73 -6.90 -5.84
CA ASP A 15 -8.16 -6.30 -4.58
C ASP A 15 -7.02 -6.44 -3.55
N ASP A 16 -6.41 -5.30 -3.23
CA ASP A 16 -5.32 -5.20 -2.26
C ASP A 16 -5.78 -5.52 -0.82
N THR A 17 -7.08 -5.44 -0.55
CA THR A 17 -7.67 -5.68 0.77
C THR A 17 -7.91 -7.16 1.06
N VAL A 18 -7.88 -8.01 0.03
CA VAL A 18 -7.97 -9.46 0.21
C VAL A 18 -6.73 -9.93 1.00
N PRO A 19 -6.92 -10.62 2.14
CA PRO A 19 -5.81 -11.02 2.98
C PRO A 19 -4.93 -12.05 2.26
N LEU A 20 -3.63 -11.99 2.57
CA LEU A 20 -2.67 -13.02 2.21
C LEU A 20 -2.40 -13.88 3.44
N THR A 21 -2.34 -15.19 3.26
CA THR A 21 -1.79 -16.12 4.24
C THR A 21 -0.49 -16.71 3.69
N ALA A 22 0.40 -17.13 4.59
CA ALA A 22 1.71 -17.65 4.22
C ALA A 22 2.14 -18.82 5.13
N ALA A 23 2.65 -19.88 4.53
CA ALA A 23 3.18 -21.06 5.21
C ALA A 23 4.58 -21.39 4.68
N VAL A 24 5.56 -21.51 5.58
CA VAL A 24 6.92 -21.95 5.26
C VAL A 24 6.94 -23.47 5.19
N GLU A 25 6.82 -24.00 3.97
CA GLU A 25 6.62 -25.44 3.72
C GLU A 25 7.92 -26.22 3.80
N ALA A 26 9.02 -25.63 3.33
CA ALA A 26 10.31 -26.29 3.26
C ALA A 26 11.47 -25.29 3.30
N SER A 27 12.67 -25.82 3.43
CA SER A 27 13.93 -25.10 3.26
C SER A 27 14.86 -25.88 2.35
N GLN A 28 15.62 -25.19 1.52
CA GLN A 28 16.68 -25.77 0.71
C GLN A 28 18.03 -25.13 1.04
N SER A 29 19.07 -25.94 1.13
CA SER A 29 20.43 -25.47 1.36
C SER A 29 21.17 -25.37 0.03
N LEU A 30 21.51 -24.15 -0.37
CA LEU A 30 22.42 -23.87 -1.47
C LEU A 30 23.86 -23.74 -0.94
N GLN A 31 24.85 -23.76 -1.82
CA GLN A 31 26.27 -23.72 -1.42
C GLN A 31 26.65 -22.52 -0.54
N SER A 32 25.95 -21.38 -0.69
CA SER A 32 26.28 -20.14 0.03
C SER A 32 25.23 -19.70 1.06
N HIS A 33 24.02 -20.26 1.03
CA HIS A 33 22.92 -19.82 1.89
C HIS A 33 21.77 -20.84 1.94
N THR A 34 20.90 -20.67 2.93
CA THR A 34 19.62 -21.38 3.04
C THR A 34 18.49 -20.51 2.51
N GLU A 35 17.64 -21.11 1.69
CA GLU A 35 16.39 -20.53 1.21
C GLU A 35 15.19 -21.25 1.81
N TYR A 36 14.11 -20.52 2.01
CA TYR A 36 12.84 -20.99 2.56
C TYR A 36 11.77 -20.89 1.47
N ILE A 37 11.08 -21.99 1.25
CA ILE A 37 9.97 -22.11 0.30
C ILE A 37 8.70 -21.77 1.06
N ILE A 38 8.01 -20.71 0.64
CA ILE A 38 6.83 -20.19 1.33
C ILE A 38 5.66 -20.27 0.36
N ARG A 39 4.64 -21.03 0.73
CA ARG A 39 3.35 -21.00 0.03
C ARG A 39 2.55 -19.81 0.51
N VAL A 40 2.12 -18.98 -0.43
CA VAL A 40 1.28 -17.81 -0.20
C VAL A 40 -0.08 -18.09 -0.82
N GLN A 41 -1.15 -17.72 -0.12
CA GLN A 41 -2.52 -17.84 -0.61
C GLN A 41 -3.23 -16.50 -0.46
N ARG A 42 -4.03 -16.13 -1.47
CA ARG A 42 -4.86 -14.92 -1.46
C ARG A 42 -6.33 -15.28 -1.30
N GLY A 43 -6.93 -14.82 -0.20
CA GLY A 43 -8.32 -15.12 0.13
C GLY A 43 -8.54 -16.59 0.52
N ILE A 44 -9.79 -17.05 0.46
CA ILE A 44 -10.20 -18.36 0.97
C ILE A 44 -9.94 -19.52 0.00
N SER A 45 -9.79 -19.22 -1.29
CA SER A 45 -9.61 -20.20 -2.35
C SER A 45 -8.19 -20.76 -2.32
N ALA A 46 -8.08 -22.08 -2.16
CA ALA A 46 -6.79 -22.77 -2.13
C ALA A 46 -6.12 -22.78 -3.51
N GLU A 47 -6.88 -22.74 -4.61
CA GLU A 47 -6.32 -22.60 -5.95
C GLU A 47 -5.69 -21.22 -6.21
N ASN A 48 -6.06 -20.19 -5.45
CA ASN A 48 -5.43 -18.88 -5.49
C ASN A 48 -4.17 -18.83 -4.61
N SER A 49 -3.23 -19.75 -4.86
CA SER A 49 -1.96 -19.84 -4.16
C SER A 49 -0.76 -20.00 -5.08
N TRP A 50 0.40 -19.56 -4.61
CA TRP A 50 1.68 -19.64 -5.31
C TRP A 50 2.80 -19.87 -4.29
N GLN A 51 3.99 -20.23 -4.77
CA GLN A 51 5.18 -20.33 -3.93
C GLN A 51 6.12 -19.15 -4.21
N ILE A 52 6.74 -18.65 -3.14
CA ILE A 52 7.87 -17.73 -3.20
C ILE A 52 9.07 -18.35 -2.50
N VAL A 53 10.26 -17.93 -2.91
CA VAL A 53 11.52 -18.31 -2.28
C VAL A 53 12.12 -17.08 -1.62
N ARG A 54 12.49 -17.21 -0.35
CA ARG A 54 13.10 -16.13 0.45
C ARG A 54 14.22 -16.69 1.30
N ARG A 55 15.29 -15.93 1.46
CA ARG A 55 16.35 -16.22 2.43
C ARG A 55 16.17 -15.38 3.69
N TYR A 56 16.86 -15.77 4.76
CA TYR A 56 16.78 -15.06 6.05
C TYR A 56 17.02 -13.55 5.92
N SER A 57 17.98 -13.12 5.10
CA SER A 57 18.26 -11.69 4.92
C SER A 57 17.10 -10.92 4.30
N ASP A 58 16.20 -11.57 3.54
CA ASP A 58 15.03 -10.89 2.99
C ASP A 58 14.01 -10.60 4.08
N PHE A 59 13.86 -11.53 5.05
CA PHE A 59 13.06 -11.31 6.26
C PHE A 59 13.68 -10.21 7.14
N ASP A 60 15.01 -10.18 7.26
CA ASP A 60 15.72 -9.13 8.00
C ASP A 60 15.48 -7.75 7.37
N LEU A 61 15.56 -7.62 6.04
CA LEU A 61 15.25 -6.38 5.33
C LEU A 61 13.79 -5.95 5.52
N LEU A 62 12.84 -6.89 5.45
CA LEU A 62 11.44 -6.61 5.76
C LEU A 62 11.29 -6.12 7.21
N ASN A 63 11.87 -6.82 8.18
CA ASN A 63 11.79 -6.47 9.60
C ASN A 63 12.38 -5.08 9.88
N ASN A 64 13.53 -4.76 9.28
CA ASN A 64 14.15 -3.43 9.38
C ASN A 64 13.23 -2.34 8.81
N SER A 65 12.56 -2.61 7.69
CA SER A 65 11.59 -1.68 7.09
C SER A 65 10.35 -1.49 7.97
N LEU A 66 9.94 -2.52 8.71
CA LEU A 66 8.79 -2.48 9.63
C LEU A 66 9.11 -1.83 10.98
N GLN A 67 10.39 -1.54 11.31
CA GLN A 67 10.75 -0.88 12.57
C GLN A 67 10.08 0.49 12.76
N ILE A 68 9.68 1.15 11.67
CA ILE A 68 8.94 2.41 11.71
C ILE A 68 7.61 2.31 12.49
N THR A 69 7.07 1.10 12.65
CA THR A 69 5.85 0.81 13.40
C THR A 69 6.04 0.93 14.92
N GLY A 70 7.28 0.84 15.40
CA GLY A 70 7.60 0.75 16.83
C GLY A 70 7.24 -0.59 17.49
N LEU A 71 6.84 -1.61 16.71
CA LEU A 71 6.51 -2.93 17.22
C LEU A 71 7.77 -3.78 17.43
N SER A 72 7.79 -4.53 18.53
CA SER A 72 8.79 -5.58 18.78
C SER A 72 8.38 -6.87 18.06
N LEU A 73 8.84 -7.06 16.82
CA LEU A 73 8.50 -8.23 16.00
C LEU A 73 9.45 -9.41 16.29
N PRO A 74 8.94 -10.66 16.35
CA PRO A 74 9.72 -11.82 16.79
C PRO A 74 10.54 -12.46 15.64
N LEU A 75 11.41 -11.68 15.00
CA LEU A 75 12.32 -12.22 13.99
C LEU A 75 13.36 -13.13 14.67
N PRO A 76 13.58 -14.38 14.21
CA PRO A 76 14.60 -15.25 14.79
C PRO A 76 16.00 -14.64 14.63
N PRO A 77 16.95 -14.89 15.55
CA PRO A 77 18.24 -14.22 15.54
C PRO A 77 19.14 -14.60 14.35
N LYS A 78 20.04 -13.68 14.00
CA LYS A 78 21.17 -13.96 13.11
C LYS A 78 22.13 -14.94 13.77
N LYS A 79 22.69 -15.84 12.97
CA LYS A 79 23.75 -16.78 13.39
C LYS A 79 24.84 -16.71 12.33
N LEU A 80 26.06 -16.40 12.76
CA LEU A 80 27.21 -16.19 11.86
C LEU A 80 28.03 -17.47 11.64
N ILE A 81 28.02 -18.40 12.60
CA ILE A 81 28.75 -19.68 12.57
C ILE A 81 27.73 -20.82 12.68
N GLY A 82 27.85 -21.88 11.89
CA GLY A 82 26.90 -23.01 11.92
C GLY A 82 25.49 -22.61 11.45
N ASN A 83 25.39 -21.65 10.53
CA ASN A 83 24.12 -21.19 9.98
C ASN A 83 23.49 -22.17 8.98
N MET A 84 24.26 -23.18 8.56
CA MET A 84 23.82 -24.27 7.67
C MET A 84 23.53 -25.58 8.44
N ASP A 85 23.66 -25.60 9.77
CA ASP A 85 23.37 -26.78 10.60
C ASP A 85 21.88 -27.15 10.47
N ARG A 86 21.58 -28.43 10.29
CA ARG A 86 20.22 -28.89 9.97
C ARG A 86 19.22 -28.57 11.08
N GLU A 87 19.61 -28.75 12.34
CA GLU A 87 18.81 -28.43 13.53
C GLU A 87 18.52 -26.93 13.60
N PHE A 88 19.52 -26.12 13.28
CA PHE A 88 19.39 -24.66 13.29
C PHE A 88 18.47 -24.17 12.17
N ILE A 89 18.58 -24.74 10.97
CA ILE A 89 17.67 -24.43 9.85
C ILE A 89 16.22 -24.77 10.24
N ALA A 90 15.98 -25.93 10.86
CA ALA A 90 14.64 -26.33 11.31
C ALA A 90 14.09 -25.41 12.42
N GLU A 91 14.92 -25.00 13.37
CA GLU A 91 14.56 -24.01 14.38
C GLU A 91 14.22 -22.65 13.75
N ARG A 92 15.08 -22.16 12.86
CA ARG A 92 14.86 -20.91 12.15
C ARG A 92 13.61 -20.94 11.28
N GLN A 93 13.33 -22.05 10.59
CA GLN A 93 12.09 -22.22 9.81
C GLN A 93 10.85 -22.00 10.68
N ARG A 94 10.80 -22.63 11.87
CA ARG A 94 9.70 -22.42 12.84
C ARG A 94 9.63 -20.97 13.31
N GLY A 95 10.77 -20.34 13.59
CA GLY A 95 10.85 -18.93 13.97
C GLY A 95 10.33 -17.99 12.89
N LEU A 96 10.68 -18.25 11.62
CA LEU A 96 10.20 -17.48 10.47
C LEU A 96 8.70 -17.65 10.24
N GLN A 97 8.16 -18.87 10.43
CA GLN A 97 6.70 -19.08 10.40
C GLN A 97 6.00 -18.27 11.50
N ASN A 98 6.52 -18.29 12.74
CA ASN A 98 5.96 -17.50 13.83
C ASN A 98 6.00 -15.99 13.54
N TYR A 99 7.12 -15.50 12.98
CA TYR A 99 7.24 -14.12 12.54
C TYR A 99 6.17 -13.74 11.51
N LEU A 100 5.96 -14.56 10.48
CA LEU A 100 4.90 -14.37 9.49
C LEU A 100 3.51 -14.35 10.15
N ASN A 101 3.22 -15.31 11.03
CA ASN A 101 1.94 -15.37 11.74
C ASN A 101 1.65 -14.08 12.51
N VAL A 102 2.63 -13.54 13.24
CA VAL A 102 2.48 -12.32 14.04
C VAL A 102 2.22 -11.09 13.16
N ILE A 103 3.01 -10.90 12.09
CA ILE A 103 2.81 -9.73 11.22
C ILE A 103 1.52 -9.82 10.39
N MET A 104 1.09 -11.03 10.00
CA MET A 104 -0.16 -11.22 9.26
C MET A 104 -1.41 -11.11 10.15
N ALA A 105 -1.29 -11.40 11.45
CA ALA A 105 -2.38 -11.21 12.41
C ALA A 105 -2.69 -9.73 12.70
N ASN A 106 -1.71 -8.84 12.54
CA ASN A 106 -1.93 -7.40 12.69
C ASN A 106 -2.56 -6.81 11.42
N HIS A 107 -3.77 -6.23 11.53
CA HIS A 107 -4.52 -5.70 10.38
C HIS A 107 -3.79 -4.59 9.60
N VAL A 108 -3.01 -3.75 10.27
CA VAL A 108 -2.27 -2.66 9.62
C VAL A 108 -1.06 -3.22 8.85
N LEU A 109 -0.31 -4.14 9.46
CA LEU A 109 0.84 -4.80 8.81
C LEU A 109 0.41 -5.70 7.66
N SER A 110 -0.67 -6.48 7.83
CA SER A 110 -1.14 -7.43 6.83
C SER A 110 -1.61 -6.77 5.53
N ASN A 111 -1.97 -5.49 5.60
CA ASN A 111 -2.39 -4.67 4.47
C ASN A 111 -1.33 -3.69 3.97
N CYS A 112 -0.13 -3.66 4.57
CA CYS A 112 0.90 -2.72 4.16
C CYS A 112 1.64 -3.16 2.89
N GLU A 113 2.08 -2.20 2.09
CA GLU A 113 2.79 -2.44 0.82
C GLU A 113 4.06 -3.28 1.02
N LEU A 114 4.77 -3.08 2.13
CA LEU A 114 6.00 -3.81 2.45
C LEU A 114 5.77 -5.33 2.54
N LEU A 115 4.74 -5.76 3.28
CA LEU A 115 4.43 -7.19 3.41
C LEU A 115 3.82 -7.74 2.12
N LYS A 116 2.91 -6.99 1.48
CA LYS A 116 2.31 -7.40 0.20
C LYS A 116 3.37 -7.61 -0.87
N LYS A 117 4.37 -6.73 -0.97
CA LYS A 117 5.52 -6.88 -1.88
C LYS A 117 6.44 -8.04 -1.51
N PHE A 118 6.64 -8.28 -0.21
CA PHE A 118 7.40 -9.45 0.24
C PHE A 118 6.74 -10.77 -0.18
N LEU A 119 5.41 -10.88 -0.05
CA LEU A 119 4.64 -12.09 -0.32
C LEU A 119 4.21 -12.26 -1.80
N ASP A 120 4.05 -11.16 -2.53
CA ASP A 120 3.53 -11.12 -3.90
C ASP A 120 4.32 -10.11 -4.76
N PRO A 121 5.63 -10.36 -5.00
CA PRO A 121 6.52 -9.38 -5.63
C PRO A 121 6.08 -9.00 -7.04
N ASN A 122 5.40 -9.90 -7.77
CA ASN A 122 4.97 -9.67 -9.14
C ASN A 122 3.87 -8.60 -9.21
N ASN A 123 2.84 -8.71 -8.37
CA ASN A 123 1.71 -7.79 -8.36
C ASN A 123 2.00 -6.43 -7.68
N TYR A 124 3.06 -6.35 -6.86
CA TYR A 124 3.49 -5.13 -6.16
C TYR A 124 4.90 -4.66 -6.58
N SER A 125 5.24 -4.85 -7.85
CA SER A 125 6.51 -4.43 -8.45
C SER A 125 6.52 -2.96 -8.88
N ALA A 126 5.35 -2.41 -9.22
CA ALA A 126 5.21 -1.08 -9.82
C ALA A 126 5.53 0.07 -8.85
N ASN A 127 6.12 1.14 -9.37
CA ASN A 127 6.31 2.39 -8.63
C ASN A 127 5.07 3.28 -8.74
N TYR A 128 4.06 3.01 -7.90
CA TYR A 128 2.80 3.76 -7.92
C TYR A 128 2.97 5.26 -7.66
N THR A 129 4.03 5.68 -6.94
CA THR A 129 4.30 7.11 -6.70
C THR A 129 4.71 7.82 -7.99
N GLU A 130 5.54 7.17 -8.80
CA GLU A 130 5.97 7.71 -10.10
C GLU A 130 4.84 7.75 -11.12
N ILE A 131 4.04 6.68 -11.19
CA ILE A 131 2.82 6.63 -12.02
C ILE A 131 1.88 7.79 -11.64
N ALA A 132 1.61 7.96 -10.34
CA ALA A 132 0.76 9.03 -9.84
C ALA A 132 1.33 10.41 -10.19
N LEU A 133 2.64 10.63 -9.99
CA LEU A 133 3.29 11.90 -10.28
C LEU A 133 3.21 12.25 -11.77
N GLN A 134 3.43 11.27 -12.66
CA GLN A 134 3.30 11.47 -14.10
C GLN A 134 1.89 11.90 -14.49
N GLN A 135 0.87 11.19 -14.00
CA GLN A 135 -0.53 11.51 -14.31
C GLN A 135 -0.97 12.86 -13.74
N VAL A 136 -0.60 13.17 -12.50
CA VAL A 136 -0.88 14.48 -11.87
C VAL A 136 -0.19 15.60 -12.65
N SER A 137 1.06 15.38 -13.08
CA SER A 137 1.80 16.37 -13.87
C SER A 137 1.16 16.62 -15.23
N MET A 138 0.68 15.57 -15.92
CA MET A 138 -0.06 15.73 -17.17
C MET A 138 -1.34 16.55 -16.97
N PHE A 139 -2.10 16.27 -15.90
CA PHE A 139 -3.31 17.02 -15.58
C PHE A 139 -3.03 18.51 -15.28
N PHE A 140 -1.95 18.84 -14.56
CA PHE A 140 -1.61 20.24 -14.28
C PHE A 140 -1.07 21.01 -15.49
N ARG A 141 -0.67 20.34 -16.58
CA ARG A 141 -0.36 21.04 -17.84
C ARG A 141 -1.62 21.67 -18.45
N SER A 142 -2.78 21.01 -18.33
CA SER A 142 -4.06 21.59 -18.77
C SER A 142 -4.65 22.58 -17.76
N GLU A 143 -4.27 22.49 -16.48
CA GLU A 143 -4.79 23.32 -15.39
C GLU A 143 -3.65 24.01 -14.62
N PRO A 144 -3.08 25.11 -15.16
CA PRO A 144 -1.82 25.68 -14.66
C PRO A 144 -1.94 26.40 -13.31
N LYS A 145 -3.12 26.39 -12.67
CA LYS A 145 -3.41 27.03 -11.37
C LYS A 145 -2.62 26.42 -10.22
N TRP A 146 -2.32 25.12 -10.28
CA TRP A 146 -1.72 24.37 -9.20
C TRP A 146 -0.28 23.97 -9.47
N GLU A 147 0.46 23.73 -8.39
CA GLU A 147 1.83 23.23 -8.44
C GLU A 147 2.02 22.19 -7.32
N VAL A 148 2.64 21.06 -7.67
CA VAL A 148 3.07 20.05 -6.69
C VAL A 148 4.27 20.62 -5.91
N VAL A 149 4.20 20.55 -4.58
CA VAL A 149 5.30 20.91 -3.69
C VAL A 149 6.15 19.69 -3.39
N GLU A 150 5.53 18.62 -2.89
CA GLU A 150 6.21 17.37 -2.53
C GLU A 150 5.23 16.18 -2.51
N PRO A 151 5.69 14.94 -2.77
CA PRO A 151 4.92 13.74 -2.45
C PRO A 151 4.79 13.55 -0.94
N LEU A 152 3.57 13.29 -0.46
CA LEU A 152 3.31 12.90 0.92
C LEU A 152 3.39 11.37 1.02
N LYS A 153 4.60 10.87 1.24
CA LYS A 153 4.92 9.44 1.20
C LYS A 153 4.23 8.68 2.33
N ASP A 154 3.54 7.60 1.96
CA ASP A 154 3.00 6.57 2.85
C ASP A 154 2.08 7.10 3.97
N ILE A 155 1.47 8.28 3.82
CA ILE A 155 0.60 8.87 4.86
C ILE A 155 -0.76 8.17 5.02
N GLY A 156 -1.12 7.29 4.08
CA GLY A 156 -2.38 6.55 4.03
C GLY A 156 -2.17 5.05 3.87
N TRP A 157 -3.23 4.27 4.10
CA TRP A 157 -3.18 2.81 4.12
C TRP A 157 -3.40 2.13 2.75
N ARG A 158 -4.06 2.81 1.81
CA ARG A 158 -4.37 2.23 0.50
C ARG A 158 -3.12 2.29 -0.38
N ILE A 159 -2.59 1.13 -0.74
CA ILE A 159 -1.34 0.96 -1.51
C ILE A 159 -1.34 1.82 -2.79
N ARG A 160 -2.42 1.73 -3.58
CA ARG A 160 -2.55 2.44 -4.87
C ARG A 160 -3.03 3.89 -4.77
N LYS A 161 -3.23 4.40 -3.56
CA LYS A 161 -3.66 5.79 -3.35
C LYS A 161 -2.46 6.63 -2.91
N LYS A 162 -2.06 7.57 -3.76
CA LYS A 162 -0.91 8.44 -3.50
C LYS A 162 -1.36 9.87 -3.21
N TYR A 163 -0.53 10.57 -2.44
CA TYR A 163 -0.86 11.89 -1.93
C TYR A 163 0.26 12.87 -2.24
N PHE A 164 -0.12 14.10 -2.57
CA PHE A 164 0.83 15.18 -2.87
C PHE A 164 0.42 16.44 -2.13
N LEU A 165 1.40 17.10 -1.51
CA LEU A 165 1.23 18.45 -1.01
C LEU A 165 1.37 19.41 -2.19
N MET A 166 0.51 20.40 -2.21
CA MET A 166 0.42 21.35 -3.31
C MET A 166 0.18 22.77 -2.82
N LYS A 167 0.34 23.72 -3.73
CA LYS A 167 -0.01 25.13 -3.55
C LYS A 167 -0.74 25.65 -4.78
N ILE A 168 -1.45 26.75 -4.61
CA ILE A 168 -1.97 27.57 -5.71
C ILE A 168 -0.86 28.54 -6.09
N LYS A 169 -0.50 28.65 -7.38
CA LYS A 169 0.62 29.49 -7.82
C LYS A 169 0.49 30.95 -7.38
N ASN A 170 -0.73 31.49 -7.42
CA ASN A 170 -1.02 32.87 -7.04
C ASN A 170 -1.30 33.05 -5.54
N GLN A 171 -1.39 31.96 -4.76
CA GLN A 171 -1.67 31.98 -3.31
C GLN A 171 -0.76 30.95 -2.59
N PRO A 172 0.57 31.19 -2.54
CA PRO A 172 1.53 30.19 -2.10
C PRO A 172 1.41 29.80 -0.61
N LYS A 173 0.73 30.63 0.19
CA LYS A 173 0.45 30.37 1.62
C LYS A 173 -0.62 29.29 1.81
N GLU A 174 -1.52 29.12 0.85
CA GLU A 174 -2.55 28.08 0.91
C GLU A 174 -1.96 26.73 0.51
N ARG A 175 -1.98 25.79 1.45
CA ARG A 175 -1.56 24.41 1.22
C ARG A 175 -2.77 23.55 0.91
N LEU A 176 -2.64 22.75 -0.16
CA LEU A 176 -3.65 21.79 -0.58
C LEU A 176 -3.06 20.39 -0.52
N VAL A 177 -3.92 19.39 -0.37
CA VAL A 177 -3.58 17.98 -0.52
C VAL A 177 -4.34 17.41 -1.70
N LEU A 178 -3.61 16.79 -2.62
CA LEU A 178 -4.17 15.98 -3.68
C LEU A 178 -4.10 14.52 -3.30
N SER A 179 -5.19 13.82 -3.57
CA SER A 179 -5.28 12.36 -3.52
C SER A 179 -5.48 11.85 -4.94
N TRP A 180 -4.59 10.99 -5.39
CA TRP A 180 -4.70 10.27 -6.66
C TRP A 180 -4.88 8.78 -6.38
N ALA A 181 -5.71 8.09 -7.15
CA ALA A 181 -5.83 6.64 -7.09
C ALA A 181 -6.16 6.07 -8.47
N ASP A 182 -5.53 4.93 -8.79
CA ASP A 182 -5.96 4.07 -9.89
C ASP A 182 -7.37 3.51 -9.64
N LEU A 183 -8.08 3.22 -10.73
CA LEU A 183 -9.36 2.51 -10.67
C LEU A 183 -9.11 1.02 -10.39
N GLY A 184 -9.69 0.54 -9.29
CA GLY A 184 -9.56 -0.83 -8.82
C GLY A 184 -10.57 -1.81 -9.43
N PRO A 185 -10.58 -3.07 -8.93
CA PRO A 185 -11.55 -4.12 -9.28
C PRO A 185 -13.01 -3.67 -9.23
N ASP A 186 -13.33 -2.77 -8.29
CA ASP A 186 -14.71 -2.41 -7.97
C ASP A 186 -15.27 -1.26 -8.82
N LYS A 187 -14.59 -0.89 -9.92
CA LYS A 187 -15.08 0.14 -10.85
C LYS A 187 -16.13 -0.45 -11.79
N TYR A 188 -17.38 -0.50 -11.33
CA TYR A 188 -18.52 -1.02 -12.11
C TYR A 188 -19.26 0.04 -12.93
N LEU A 189 -19.05 1.32 -12.63
CA LEU A 189 -19.68 2.43 -13.36
C LEU A 189 -19.06 2.61 -14.75
N SER A 190 -19.88 3.03 -15.71
CA SER A 190 -19.41 3.52 -17.00
C SER A 190 -18.47 4.71 -16.80
N ASP A 191 -17.53 4.95 -17.72
CA ASP A 191 -16.61 6.09 -17.59
C ASP A 191 -17.35 7.42 -17.49
N LYS A 192 -18.44 7.56 -18.24
CA LYS A 192 -19.31 8.74 -18.21
C LYS A 192 -19.94 8.95 -16.83
N ASP A 193 -20.58 7.91 -16.28
CA ASP A 193 -21.26 8.02 -14.99
C ASP A 193 -20.27 8.22 -13.85
N PHE A 194 -19.14 7.51 -13.90
CA PHE A 194 -18.06 7.68 -12.92
C PHE A 194 -17.50 9.10 -12.94
N GLN A 195 -17.19 9.65 -14.11
CA GLN A 195 -16.74 11.04 -14.24
C GLN A 195 -17.78 12.04 -13.74
N CYS A 196 -19.06 11.84 -14.06
CA CYS A 196 -20.16 12.66 -13.54
C CYS A 196 -20.21 12.60 -11.99
N LEU A 197 -20.16 11.41 -11.40
CA LEU A 197 -20.20 11.22 -9.95
C LEU A 197 -19.01 11.88 -9.25
N ILE A 198 -17.79 11.71 -9.79
CA ILE A 198 -16.58 12.32 -9.21
C ILE A 198 -16.66 13.86 -9.28
N LYS A 199 -17.21 14.43 -10.36
CA LYS A 199 -17.43 15.88 -10.50
C LYS A 199 -18.49 16.44 -9.54
N LEU A 200 -19.35 15.62 -8.97
CA LEU A 200 -20.32 16.04 -7.94
C LEU A 200 -19.69 16.14 -6.54
N LEU A 201 -18.58 15.47 -6.25
CA LEU A 201 -17.98 15.49 -4.91
C LEU A 201 -17.71 16.91 -4.34
N PRO A 202 -17.30 17.92 -5.14
CA PRO A 202 -17.10 19.28 -4.63
C PRO A 202 -18.39 20.03 -4.26
N SER A 203 -19.57 19.55 -4.70
CA SER A 203 -20.88 20.12 -4.33
C SER A 203 -21.38 19.60 -2.99
N CYS A 204 -20.86 18.47 -2.50
CA CYS A 204 -21.18 17.94 -1.19
C CYS A 204 -20.59 18.83 -0.08
N VAL A 205 -21.46 19.39 0.76
CA VAL A 205 -21.09 20.20 1.92
C VAL A 205 -21.67 19.57 3.18
N HIS A 206 -20.85 19.41 4.21
CA HIS A 206 -21.29 18.87 5.50
C HIS A 206 -20.48 19.52 6.64
N PRO A 207 -21.11 19.90 7.77
CA PRO A 207 -20.43 20.63 8.85
C PRO A 207 -19.19 19.94 9.43
N TYR A 208 -19.17 18.60 9.40
CA TYR A 208 -18.11 17.79 10.01
C TYR A 208 -17.23 17.04 8.99
N ILE A 209 -17.44 17.24 7.68
CA ILE A 209 -16.62 16.60 6.65
C ILE A 209 -15.84 17.67 5.90
N TYR A 210 -14.53 17.48 5.83
CA TYR A 210 -13.66 18.40 5.12
C TYR A 210 -14.00 18.43 3.63
N ARG A 211 -14.31 19.62 3.11
CA ARG A 211 -14.81 19.81 1.75
C ARG A 211 -13.79 19.41 0.68
N VAL A 212 -14.27 18.76 -0.37
CA VAL A 212 -13.53 18.57 -1.62
C VAL A 212 -13.59 19.85 -2.43
N THR A 213 -12.44 20.43 -2.76
CA THR A 213 -12.37 21.69 -3.51
C THR A 213 -12.43 21.45 -5.01
N PHE A 214 -11.86 20.33 -5.46
CA PHE A 214 -11.85 19.93 -6.86
C PHE A 214 -11.79 18.40 -6.95
N ALA A 215 -12.43 17.83 -7.96
CA ALA A 215 -12.35 16.41 -8.25
C ALA A 215 -12.56 16.17 -9.75
N THR A 216 -11.80 15.22 -10.30
CA THR A 216 -11.92 14.76 -11.67
C THR A 216 -11.52 13.29 -11.78
N ALA A 217 -11.92 12.66 -12.87
CA ALA A 217 -11.56 11.29 -13.19
C ALA A 217 -11.18 11.16 -14.66
N SER A 218 -10.31 10.20 -14.95
CA SER A 218 -9.95 9.71 -16.27
C SER A 218 -10.46 8.28 -16.44
N GLU A 219 -10.15 7.65 -17.57
CA GLU A 219 -10.47 6.24 -17.86
C GLU A 219 -9.71 5.26 -16.95
N SER A 220 -8.62 5.69 -16.30
CA SER A 220 -7.74 4.84 -15.50
C SER A 220 -7.54 5.27 -14.06
N SER A 221 -7.89 6.51 -13.69
CA SER A 221 -7.65 7.04 -12.34
C SER A 221 -8.63 8.15 -11.93
N ALA A 222 -8.64 8.46 -10.64
CA ALA A 222 -9.35 9.62 -10.10
C ALA A 222 -8.41 10.51 -9.26
N LEU A 223 -8.68 11.81 -9.29
CA LEU A 223 -7.90 12.85 -8.62
C LEU A 223 -8.85 13.76 -7.84
N LEU A 224 -8.53 13.98 -6.57
CA LEU A 224 -9.29 14.86 -5.67
C LEU A 224 -8.34 15.84 -4.97
N ILE A 225 -8.74 17.09 -4.83
CA ILE A 225 -8.00 18.14 -4.13
C ILE A 225 -8.82 18.67 -2.95
N ARG A 226 -8.17 18.82 -1.80
CA ARG A 226 -8.72 19.40 -0.57
C ARG A 226 -7.73 20.42 -0.01
N ALA A 227 -8.19 21.32 0.87
CA ALA A 227 -7.26 22.07 1.70
C ALA A 227 -6.48 21.11 2.64
N PHE A 228 -5.19 21.37 2.84
CA PHE A 228 -4.38 20.62 3.78
C PHE A 228 -4.63 21.14 5.20
N ASN A 229 -4.86 20.24 6.14
CA ASN A 229 -5.03 20.59 7.55
C ASN A 229 -3.75 20.24 8.32
N GLU A 230 -3.07 21.25 8.83
CA GLU A 230 -1.84 21.10 9.64
C GLU A 230 -2.07 20.33 10.95
N LYS A 231 -3.33 20.31 11.46
CA LYS A 231 -3.72 19.50 12.62
C LYS A 231 -4.04 18.05 12.28
N GLY A 232 -4.17 17.72 10.99
CA GLY A 232 -4.47 16.37 10.50
C GLY A 232 -5.94 15.99 10.53
N THR A 233 -6.16 14.69 10.37
CA THR A 233 -7.47 14.05 10.47
C THR A 233 -7.88 13.84 11.92
N LEU A 234 -9.15 13.54 12.17
CA LEU A 234 -9.61 13.14 13.50
C LEU A 234 -8.79 11.94 14.05
N LYS A 235 -8.43 11.00 13.18
CA LYS A 235 -7.60 9.85 13.55
C LYS A 235 -6.20 10.28 13.98
N ASP A 236 -5.59 11.26 13.30
CA ASP A 236 -4.29 11.82 13.70
C ASP A 236 -4.38 12.44 15.10
N LEU A 237 -5.44 13.19 15.41
CA LEU A 237 -5.64 13.79 16.74
C LEU A 237 -5.81 12.74 17.84
N ILE A 238 -6.60 11.69 17.60
CA ILE A 238 -6.80 10.58 18.56
C ILE A 238 -5.47 9.91 18.89
N TYR A 239 -4.63 9.68 17.87
CA TYR A 239 -3.34 9.00 18.01
C TYR A 239 -2.18 9.95 18.35
N LYS A 240 -2.46 11.26 18.54
CA LYS A 240 -1.44 12.31 18.73
C LYS A 240 -0.34 12.27 17.65
N ALA A 241 -0.73 11.93 16.43
CA ALA A 241 0.14 11.73 15.29
C ALA A 241 0.26 13.01 14.45
N LYS A 242 1.39 13.14 13.73
CA LYS A 242 1.58 14.24 12.78
C LYS A 242 0.97 13.86 11.42
N PRO A 243 0.32 14.78 10.70
CA PRO A 243 -0.44 14.41 9.49
C PRO A 243 0.43 13.84 8.37
N LYS A 244 1.67 14.35 8.27
CA LYS A 244 2.67 13.94 7.28
C LYS A 244 3.46 12.69 7.66
N ASP A 245 3.32 12.18 8.89
CA ASP A 245 4.04 10.96 9.30
C ASP A 245 3.48 9.73 8.54
N PRO A 246 4.32 8.71 8.26
CA PRO A 246 3.87 7.49 7.59
C PRO A 246 2.79 6.75 8.38
N PHE A 247 1.79 6.21 7.68
CA PHE A 247 0.62 5.52 8.23
C PHE A 247 0.99 4.43 9.24
N LEU A 248 2.03 3.65 8.94
CA LEU A 248 2.53 2.61 9.82
C LEU A 248 3.04 3.16 11.15
N LYS A 249 3.74 4.30 11.13
CA LYS A 249 4.18 4.98 12.36
C LYS A 249 3.00 5.50 13.17
N LYS A 250 1.97 6.00 12.48
CA LYS A 250 0.84 6.69 13.12
C LYS A 250 -0.12 5.74 13.83
N TYR A 251 -0.36 4.54 13.29
CA TYR A 251 -1.50 3.72 13.71
C TYR A 251 -1.21 2.23 13.90
N CYS A 252 0.04 1.79 13.76
CA CYS A 252 0.36 0.37 13.89
C CYS A 252 0.61 -0.07 15.35
N ASN A 253 0.96 0.89 16.23
CA ASN A 253 1.17 0.69 17.66
C ASN A 253 0.36 1.74 18.45
N PRO A 254 -0.97 1.52 18.61
CA PRO A 254 -1.87 2.45 19.30
C PRO A 254 -1.51 2.70 20.76
#